data_AF-T1CGD3-F1
#
_entry.id   AF-T1CGD3-F1
#
_cell.length_a   1.000
_cell.length_b   1.000
_cell.length_c   1.000
_cell.angle_alpha   90.00
_cell.angle_beta   90.00
_cell.angle_gamma   90.00
#
_symmetry.space_group_name_H-M   'P 1'
#
loop_
_entity.id
_entity.type
_entity.pdbx_description
1 polymer ?
#
loop_
_entity_poly.entity_id
_entity_poly.type
_entity_poly.pdbx_seq_one_letter_code
_entity_poly.pdbx_strand_id
1 'polypeptide(L)'
;MTRRPKSFGKRIYKDNRDWKRYNEELVVRWTFFLDFSFVEDWDKELEKMNRGKRGGQYLFPDSFMHWLAIWHQLVNYRGLEGIARKLSELQLIPYYEDFSTAWHRIHNFTPEIKLPAFKKLNVSGDGTG
;
A
#
# COMPACT_ATOMS: atom_id res chain seq x y z
N MET A 1 -4.31 31.20 13.12
CA MET A 1 -4.72 31.04 14.53
C MET A 1 -3.58 30.37 15.30
N THR A 2 -2.83 31.13 16.09
CA THR A 2 -1.77 30.59 16.97
C THR A 2 -2.41 29.89 18.17
N ARG A 3 -2.20 28.58 18.31
CA ARG A 3 -2.72 27.79 19.43
C ARG A 3 -2.04 28.23 20.74
N ARG A 4 -2.81 28.49 21.80
CA ARG A 4 -2.26 28.74 23.15
C ARG A 4 -1.36 27.58 23.58
N PRO A 5 -0.17 27.84 24.14
CA PRO A 5 0.69 26.77 24.63
C PRO A 5 -0.01 26.01 25.76
N LYS A 6 -0.02 24.67 25.67
CA LYS A 6 -0.53 23.81 26.74
C LYS A 6 0.55 23.74 27.83
N SER A 7 0.28 24.27 29.03
CA SER A 7 1.16 24.07 30.19
C SER A 7 0.79 22.76 30.88
N PHE A 8 1.74 21.81 30.92
CA PHE A 8 1.66 20.66 31.82
C PHE A 8 2.61 20.92 33.00
N GLY A 9 2.05 21.37 34.13
CA GLY A 9 2.82 21.75 35.32
C GLY A 9 3.70 23.00 35.13
N LYS A 10 4.82 23.09 35.85
CA LYS A 10 5.75 24.26 35.86
C LYS A 10 6.53 24.47 34.55
N ARG A 11 6.37 23.60 33.54
CA ARG A 11 7.10 23.68 32.27
C ARG A 11 6.18 24.17 31.15
N ILE A 12 6.58 25.23 30.47
CA ILE A 12 5.93 25.72 29.25
C ILE A 12 6.37 24.79 28.11
N TYR A 13 5.44 24.00 27.57
CA TYR A 13 5.72 23.17 26.39
C TYR A 13 5.75 24.07 25.15
N LYS A 14 6.91 24.16 24.49
CA LYS A 14 7.05 24.79 23.18
C LYS A 14 7.05 23.71 22.12
N ASP A 15 6.01 23.71 21.29
CA ASP A 15 5.90 22.77 20.19
C ASP A 15 6.82 23.19 19.04
N ASN A 16 7.89 22.42 18.82
CA ASN A 16 8.84 22.63 17.72
C ASN A 16 8.52 21.77 16.49
N ARG A 17 7.37 21.08 16.46
CA ARG A 17 6.99 20.21 15.34
C ARG A 17 6.48 21.03 14.17
N ASP A 18 6.97 20.69 12.97
CA ASP A 18 6.38 21.17 11.73
C ASP A 18 5.17 20.29 11.38
N TRP A 19 4.02 20.62 11.98
CA TRP A 19 2.76 19.94 11.72
C TRP A 19 2.31 20.04 10.26
N LYS A 20 2.63 21.14 9.57
CA LYS A 20 2.22 21.33 8.18
C LYS A 20 2.92 20.31 7.30
N ARG A 21 4.23 20.17 7.46
CA ARG A 21 5.02 19.17 6.75
C ARG A 21 4.60 17.74 7.09
N TYR A 22 4.46 17.43 8.38
CA TYR A 22 4.08 16.08 8.82
C TYR A 22 2.70 15.67 8.27
N ASN A 23 1.73 16.59 8.27
CA ASN A 23 0.40 16.31 7.72
C ASN A 23 0.47 16.03 6.21
N GLU A 24 1.31 16.76 5.47
CA GLU A 24 1.51 16.50 4.04
C GLU A 24 2.15 15.13 3.79
N GLU A 25 3.16 14.76 4.60
CA GLU A 25 3.77 13.42 4.54
C GLU A 25 2.75 12.30 4.82
N LEU A 26 1.79 12.53 5.73
CA LEU A 26 0.68 11.59 5.95
C LEU A 26 -0.25 11.50 4.74
N VAL A 27 -0.63 12.62 4.12
CA VAL A 27 -1.47 12.63 2.92
C VAL A 27 -0.79 11.83 1.80
N VAL A 28 0.48 12.14 1.50
CA VAL A 28 1.25 11.43 0.47
C VAL A 28 1.31 9.93 0.74
N ARG A 29 1.52 9.53 2.01
CA ARG A 29 1.52 8.11 2.40
C ARG A 29 0.21 7.43 2.05
N TRP A 30 -0.94 8.03 2.36
CA TRP A 30 -2.25 7.43 2.07
C TRP A 30 -2.62 7.48 0.59
N THR A 31 -2.21 8.52 -0.13
CA THR A 31 -2.37 8.59 -1.59
C THR A 31 -1.64 7.44 -2.28
N PHE A 32 -0.44 7.07 -1.80
CA PHE A 32 0.31 5.94 -2.35
C PHE A 32 -0.44 4.60 -2.23
N PHE A 33 -1.13 4.32 -1.11
CA PHE A 33 -1.95 3.11 -0.96
C PHE A 33 -3.13 3.05 -1.93
N LEU A 34 -3.55 4.18 -2.48
CA LEU A 34 -4.69 4.33 -3.38
C LEU A 34 -4.25 4.68 -4.81
N ASP A 35 -3.01 4.33 -5.18
CA ASP A 35 -2.56 4.40 -6.57
C ASP A 35 -3.15 3.23 -7.37
N PHE A 36 -4.02 3.55 -8.34
CA PHE A 36 -4.69 2.60 -9.22
C PHE A 36 -4.09 2.55 -10.63
N SER A 37 -2.84 3.00 -10.80
CA SER A 37 -2.14 2.99 -12.09
C SER A 37 -2.14 1.64 -12.80
N PHE A 38 -2.18 0.52 -12.06
CA PHE A 38 -2.29 -0.83 -12.60
C PHE A 38 -3.58 -1.11 -13.39
N VAL A 39 -4.65 -0.31 -13.19
CA VAL A 39 -5.93 -0.50 -13.89
C VAL A 39 -5.80 -0.20 -15.38
N GLU A 40 -5.08 0.87 -15.73
CA GLU A 40 -4.96 1.33 -17.12
C GLU A 40 -4.13 0.38 -17.98
N ASP A 41 -3.17 -0.32 -17.38
CA ASP A 41 -2.26 -1.23 -18.07
C ASP A 41 -2.59 -2.71 -17.85
N TRP A 42 -3.74 -3.02 -17.24
CA TRP A 42 -4.16 -4.38 -16.87
C TRP A 42 -3.97 -5.40 -18.00
N ASP A 43 -4.60 -5.16 -19.16
CA ASP A 43 -4.56 -6.10 -20.27
C ASP A 43 -3.18 -6.18 -20.94
N LYS A 44 -2.50 -5.04 -21.09
CA LYS A 44 -1.17 -4.99 -21.71
C LYS A 44 -0.14 -5.74 -20.86
N GLU A 45 -0.21 -5.57 -19.54
CA GLU A 45 0.67 -6.25 -18.60
C GLU A 45 0.41 -7.75 -18.62
N LEU A 46 -0.86 -8.18 -18.58
CA LEU A 46 -1.21 -9.60 -18.71
C LEU A 46 -0.73 -10.22 -20.02
N GLU A 47 -0.91 -9.53 -21.14
CA GLU A 47 -0.42 -10.01 -22.45
C GLU A 47 1.10 -10.19 -22.42
N LYS A 48 1.82 -9.22 -21.84
CA LYS A 48 3.28 -9.27 -21.68
C LYS A 48 3.70 -10.43 -20.77
N MET A 49 3.06 -10.60 -19.62
CA MET A 49 3.36 -11.66 -18.66
C MET A 49 3.07 -13.06 -19.20
N ASN A 50 2.07 -13.18 -20.07
CA ASN A 50 1.66 -14.44 -20.69
C ASN A 50 2.31 -14.69 -22.05
N ARG A 51 3.12 -13.75 -22.56
CA ARG A 51 3.78 -13.89 -23.86
C ARG A 51 4.68 -15.12 -23.89
N GLY A 52 4.40 -16.03 -24.82
CA GLY A 52 5.17 -17.26 -25.00
C GLY A 52 4.87 -18.37 -23.99
N LYS A 53 3.94 -18.16 -23.04
CA LYS A 53 3.50 -19.22 -22.13
C LYS A 53 2.56 -20.19 -22.86
N ARG A 54 2.86 -21.49 -22.75
CA ARG A 54 1.95 -22.58 -23.14
C ARG A 54 1.50 -23.29 -21.86
N GLY A 55 0.22 -23.24 -21.52
CA GLY A 55 -0.34 -23.80 -20.29
C GLY A 55 -0.84 -22.72 -19.32
N GLY A 56 -0.53 -22.86 -18.03
CA GLY A 56 -1.01 -21.96 -16.96
C GLY A 56 -0.66 -20.49 -17.21
N GLN A 57 -1.67 -19.72 -17.60
CA GLN A 57 -1.58 -18.27 -17.80
C GLN A 57 -1.87 -17.54 -16.49
N TYR A 58 -1.23 -16.39 -16.31
CA TYR A 58 -1.60 -15.45 -15.27
C TYR A 58 -2.92 -14.79 -15.61
N LEU A 59 -3.78 -14.67 -14.61
CA LEU A 59 -5.04 -13.94 -14.69
C LEU A 59 -4.93 -12.53 -14.11
N PHE A 60 -3.94 -12.28 -13.25
CA PHE A 60 -3.79 -11.00 -12.56
C PHE A 60 -2.43 -10.37 -12.88
N PRO A 61 -2.38 -9.07 -13.22
CA PRO A 61 -1.13 -8.35 -13.45
C PRO A 61 -0.21 -8.40 -12.21
N ASP A 62 1.11 -8.31 -12.40
CA ASP A 62 2.07 -8.21 -11.30
C ASP A 62 1.86 -6.90 -10.53
N SER A 63 1.60 -5.79 -11.22
CA SER A 63 1.33 -4.48 -10.60
C SER A 63 0.16 -4.54 -9.61
N PHE A 64 -0.92 -5.23 -9.96
CA PHE A 64 -2.05 -5.43 -9.07
C PHE A 64 -1.68 -6.30 -7.85
N MET A 65 -0.92 -7.37 -8.04
CA MET A 65 -0.47 -8.20 -6.91
C MET A 65 0.50 -7.46 -5.99
N HIS A 66 1.35 -6.57 -6.54
CA HIS A 66 2.22 -5.70 -5.74
C HIS A 66 1.40 -4.70 -4.92
N TRP A 67 0.34 -4.14 -5.52
CA TRP A 67 -0.58 -3.26 -4.81
C TRP A 67 -1.28 -4.00 -3.66
N LEU A 68 -1.75 -5.24 -3.88
CA LEU A 68 -2.30 -6.07 -2.81
C LEU A 68 -1.26 -6.46 -1.74
N ALA A 69 -0.01 -6.70 -2.13
CA ALA A 69 1.07 -6.99 -1.19
C ALA A 69 1.36 -5.82 -0.24
N ILE A 70 1.20 -4.57 -0.72
CA ILE A 70 1.28 -3.37 0.12
C ILE A 70 0.13 -3.36 1.14
N TRP A 71 -1.10 -3.65 0.72
CA TRP A 71 -2.26 -3.76 1.62
C TRP A 71 -2.14 -4.93 2.60
N HIS A 72 -1.45 -6.02 2.23
CA HIS A 72 -1.25 -7.18 3.10
C HIS A 72 -0.49 -6.83 4.39
N GLN A 73 0.23 -5.70 4.43
CA GLN A 73 0.86 -5.19 5.65
C GLN A 73 -0.17 -4.74 6.70
N LEU A 74 -1.40 -4.44 6.30
CA LEU A 74 -2.47 -3.93 7.15
C LEU A 74 -3.63 -4.92 7.32
N VAL A 75 -3.83 -5.82 6.35
CA VAL A 75 -4.93 -6.79 6.34
C VAL A 75 -4.44 -8.19 5.98
N ASN A 76 -5.11 -9.22 6.49
CA ASN A 76 -4.84 -10.60 6.08
C ASN A 76 -5.31 -10.86 4.63
N TYR A 77 -4.91 -11.99 4.05
CA TYR A 77 -5.32 -12.40 2.69
C TYR A 77 -6.84 -12.45 2.46
N ARG A 78 -7.64 -12.73 3.50
CA ARG A 78 -9.12 -12.68 3.40
C ARG A 78 -9.62 -11.25 3.27
N GLY A 79 -8.96 -10.31 3.95
CA GLY A 79 -9.17 -8.87 3.79
C GLY A 79 -8.80 -8.40 2.38
N LEU A 80 -7.71 -8.89 1.81
CA LEU A 80 -7.33 -8.60 0.42
C LEU A 80 -8.42 -9.03 -0.57
N GLU A 81 -8.93 -10.26 -0.43
CA GLU A 81 -10.04 -10.76 -1.24
C GLU A 81 -11.28 -9.84 -1.11
N GLY A 82 -11.58 -9.36 0.10
CA GLY A 82 -12.66 -8.40 0.33
C GLY A 82 -12.44 -7.05 -0.37
N ILE A 83 -11.20 -6.54 -0.34
CA ILE A 83 -10.82 -5.31 -1.05
C ILE A 83 -10.97 -5.50 -2.56
N ALA A 84 -10.41 -6.58 -3.12
CA ALA A 84 -10.48 -6.86 -4.55
C ALA A 84 -11.92 -7.05 -5.04
N ARG A 85 -12.75 -7.79 -4.29
CA ARG A 85 -14.20 -7.89 -4.56
C ARG A 85 -14.85 -6.52 -4.63
N LYS A 86 -14.54 -5.64 -3.67
CA LYS A 86 -15.14 -4.30 -3.65
C LYS A 86 -14.66 -3.43 -4.82
N LEU A 87 -13.40 -3.53 -5.21
CA LEU A 87 -12.86 -2.84 -6.39
C LEU A 87 -13.54 -3.32 -7.69
N SER A 88 -13.81 -4.62 -7.79
CA SER A 88 -14.53 -5.19 -8.93
C SER A 88 -16.00 -4.75 -8.96
N GLU A 89 -16.68 -4.70 -7.81
CA GLU A 89 -18.04 -4.13 -7.69
C GLU A 89 -18.10 -2.66 -8.14
N LEU A 90 -17.05 -1.88 -7.83
CA LEU A 90 -16.91 -0.48 -8.25
C LEU A 90 -16.47 -0.33 -9.71
N GLN A 91 -16.28 -1.43 -10.44
CA GLN A 91 -15.82 -1.46 -11.83
C GLN A 91 -14.43 -0.82 -12.05
N LEU A 92 -13.61 -0.76 -10.98
CA LEU A 92 -12.22 -0.30 -11.09
C LEU A 92 -11.31 -1.41 -11.64
N ILE A 93 -11.63 -2.66 -11.35
CA ILE A 93 -10.93 -3.83 -11.91
C ILE A 93 -11.94 -4.76 -12.59
N PRO A 94 -11.53 -5.48 -13.65
CA PRO A 94 -12.47 -6.29 -14.43
C PRO A 94 -12.98 -7.52 -13.65
N TYR A 95 -12.15 -8.10 -12.78
CA TYR A 95 -12.46 -9.25 -11.92
C TYR A 95 -11.51 -9.29 -10.72
N TYR A 96 -11.85 -10.09 -9.71
CA TYR A 96 -11.10 -10.22 -8.45
C TYR A 96 -10.48 -11.60 -8.30
N GLU A 97 -9.41 -11.69 -7.51
CA GLU A 97 -8.69 -12.93 -7.17
C GLU A 97 -9.30 -13.65 -5.97
N ASP A 98 -9.07 -14.97 -5.89
CA ASP A 98 -9.35 -15.72 -4.67
C ASP A 98 -8.18 -15.62 -3.68
N PHE A 99 -8.47 -15.94 -2.41
CA PHE A 99 -7.46 -16.01 -1.35
C PHE A 99 -6.20 -16.79 -1.77
N SER A 100 -6.38 -17.94 -2.41
CA SER A 100 -5.29 -18.85 -2.76
C SER A 100 -4.37 -18.24 -3.80
N THR A 101 -4.93 -17.55 -4.79
CA THR A 101 -4.18 -16.84 -5.83
C THR A 101 -3.36 -15.70 -5.23
N ALA A 102 -3.98 -14.89 -4.34
CA ALA A 102 -3.26 -13.86 -3.60
C ALA A 102 -2.10 -14.44 -2.79
N TRP A 103 -2.35 -15.51 -2.02
CA TRP A 103 -1.33 -16.17 -1.23
C TRP A 103 -0.16 -16.68 -2.07
N HIS A 104 -0.42 -17.43 -3.14
CA HIS A 104 0.63 -18.00 -4.00
C HIS A 104 1.52 -16.94 -4.65
N ARG A 105 0.95 -15.78 -4.98
CA ARG A 105 1.65 -14.70 -5.68
C ARG A 105 2.41 -13.78 -4.72
N ILE A 106 1.88 -13.56 -3.51
CA ILE A 106 2.40 -12.57 -2.56
C ILE A 106 3.29 -13.20 -1.48
N HIS A 107 3.06 -14.45 -1.07
CA HIS A 107 3.76 -15.04 0.08
C HIS A 107 5.30 -14.98 0.00
N ASN A 108 5.85 -15.16 -1.21
CA ASN A 108 7.29 -15.10 -1.45
C ASN A 108 7.75 -13.74 -1.98
N PHE A 109 6.85 -12.76 -2.06
CA PHE A 109 7.17 -11.43 -2.56
C PHE A 109 8.07 -10.71 -1.55
N THR A 110 9.26 -10.34 -2.00
CA THR A 110 10.21 -9.53 -1.24
C THR A 110 10.33 -8.18 -1.93
N PRO A 111 9.83 -7.08 -1.33
CA PRO A 111 9.89 -5.77 -1.97
C PRO A 111 11.35 -5.30 -2.03
N GLU A 112 11.80 -4.91 -3.22
CA GLU A 112 13.08 -4.23 -3.41
C GLU A 112 12.99 -2.78 -2.92
N ILE A 113 13.19 -2.59 -1.61
CA ILE A 113 13.17 -1.24 -1.02
C ILE A 113 14.54 -0.60 -1.25
N LYS A 114 14.59 0.43 -2.09
CA LYS A 114 15.73 1.37 -2.10
C LYS A 114 15.66 2.17 -0.81
N LEU A 115 16.40 1.72 0.20
CA LEU A 115 16.53 2.46 1.45
C LEU A 115 17.06 3.85 1.13
N PRO A 116 16.39 4.91 1.60
CA PRO A 116 16.90 6.25 1.37
C PRO A 116 18.24 6.41 2.10
N ALA A 117 19.21 7.10 1.48
CA ALA A 117 20.57 7.26 2.02
C ALA A 117 20.64 8.11 3.32
N PHE A 118 19.51 8.49 3.91
CA PHE A 118 19.46 9.30 5.12
C PHE A 118 19.86 8.47 6.34
N LYS A 119 20.75 9.04 7.17
CA LYS A 119 21.46 8.38 8.27
C LYS A 119 20.59 7.93 9.46
N LYS A 120 19.29 8.24 9.48
CA LYS A 120 18.36 7.89 10.56
C LYS A 120 16.99 7.51 9.99
N LEU A 121 16.73 6.20 9.95
CA LEU A 121 15.39 5.65 9.77
C LEU A 121 14.75 5.56 11.17
N ASN A 122 13.65 6.27 11.41
CA ASN A 122 12.92 6.16 12.66
C ASN A 122 11.70 5.28 12.40
N VAL A 123 11.80 3.99 12.77
CA VAL A 123 10.71 3.03 12.63
C VAL A 123 9.92 3.07 13.92
N SER A 124 8.80 3.78 13.91
CA SER A 124 7.83 3.75 15.00
C SER A 124 6.76 2.72 14.64
N GLY A 125 6.84 1.53 15.23
CA GLY A 125 5.71 0.60 15.29
C GLY A 125 4.90 0.90 16.54
N ASP A 126 3.62 1.21 16.39
CA ASP A 126 2.66 1.01 17.47
C ASP A 126 2.40 -0.49 17.59
N GLY A 127 2.35 -1.01 18.83
CA GLY A 127 2.35 -2.44 19.14
C GLY A 127 1.11 -3.24 18.71
N THR A 128 0.38 -2.77 17.72
CA THR A 128 -0.72 -3.45 17.05
C THR A 128 -0.17 -3.99 15.74
N GLY A 129 0.54 -5.12 15.85
CA GLY A 129 1.03 -5.88 14.70
C GLY A 129 -0.09 -6.41 13.82
#